data_AF-A0A0J7J8U8-F1
#
_entry.id   AF-A0A0J7J8U8-F1
#
_cell.length_a   1.000
_cell.length_b   1.000
_cell.length_c   1.000
_cell.angle_alpha   90.00
_cell.angle_beta   90.00
_cell.angle_gamma   90.00
#
_symmetry.space_group_name_H-M   'P 1'
#
loop_
_entity.id
_entity.type
_entity.pdbx_description
1 polymer ?
#
loop_
_entity_poly.entity_id
_entity_poly.type
_entity_poly.pdbx_seq_one_letter_code
_entity_poly.pdbx_strand_id
1 'polypeptide(L)'
;MIQEFLQNTLPLDSSVTLKRSEIDSASNIAAVRSEAFEIISNSGETVGFVKAWEDAPSFRGYVHFDSDGNVIDWKVFQDRLQS
;
A
#
# COMPACT_ATOMS: atom_id res chain seq x y z
N MET A 1 3.08 9.90 6.37
CA MET A 1 1.75 9.27 6.23
C MET A 1 1.85 8.07 5.27
N ILE A 2 1.06 7.00 5.42
CA ILE A 2 1.18 5.78 4.55
C ILE A 2 1.05 6.13 3.05
N GLN A 3 0.13 7.00 2.69
CA GLN A 3 -0.05 7.42 1.29
C GLN A 3 1.22 8.07 0.70
N GLU A 4 1.87 8.98 1.42
CA GLU A 4 3.13 9.61 0.98
C GLU A 4 4.26 8.58 0.85
N PHE A 5 4.30 7.59 1.75
CA PHE A 5 5.26 6.50 1.67
C PHE A 5 5.07 5.67 0.40
N LEU A 6 3.84 5.32 0.03
CA LEU A 6 3.56 4.58 -1.18
C LEU A 6 3.89 5.40 -2.44
N GLN A 7 3.55 6.68 -2.47
CA GLN A 7 3.89 7.57 -3.60
C GLN A 7 5.40 7.64 -3.89
N ASN A 8 6.25 7.42 -2.87
CA ASN A 8 7.71 7.46 -3.02
C ASN A 8 8.36 6.09 -3.27
N THR A 9 7.66 4.99 -3.01
CA THR A 9 8.29 3.64 -2.97
C THR A 9 7.64 2.60 -3.87
N LEU A 10 6.41 2.85 -4.29
CA LEU A 10 5.71 2.00 -5.24
C LEU A 10 6.09 2.48 -6.65
N PRO A 11 6.63 1.59 -7.51
CA PRO A 11 7.05 1.94 -8.87
C PRO A 11 5.83 2.04 -9.79
N LEU A 12 4.92 2.97 -9.49
CA LEU A 12 3.73 3.21 -10.29
C LEU A 12 4.09 4.07 -11.50
N ASP A 13 3.44 3.77 -12.62
CA ASP A 13 3.48 4.61 -13.81
C ASP A 13 2.76 5.94 -13.53
N SER A 14 3.20 7.02 -14.18
CA SER A 14 2.52 8.32 -14.15
C SER A 14 1.05 8.30 -14.65
N SER A 15 0.63 7.22 -15.32
CA SER A 15 -0.73 7.02 -15.84
C SER A 15 -1.70 6.39 -14.85
N VAL A 16 -1.30 6.19 -13.60
CA VAL A 16 -2.15 5.65 -12.54
C VAL A 16 -2.14 6.51 -11.28
N THR A 17 -3.20 6.40 -10.49
CA THR A 17 -3.38 7.12 -9.23
C THR A 17 -3.73 6.15 -8.10
N LEU A 18 -3.29 6.46 -6.88
CA LEU A 18 -3.67 5.70 -5.69
C LEU A 18 -4.91 6.33 -5.05
N LYS A 19 -5.98 5.55 -4.98
CA LYS A 19 -7.20 5.91 -4.26
C LYS A 19 -7.30 5.06 -3.01
N ARG A 20 -7.42 5.67 -1.84
CA ARG A 20 -7.63 4.93 -0.58
C ARG A 20 -8.97 4.17 -0.68
N SER A 21 -8.93 2.88 -0.39
CA SER A 21 -10.15 2.05 -0.34
C SER A 21 -10.93 2.34 0.93
N GLU A 22 -12.24 2.49 0.79
CA GLU A 22 -13.17 2.60 1.91
C GLU A 22 -13.39 1.21 2.50
N ILE A 23 -12.41 0.67 3.21
CA ILE A 23 -12.61 -0.56 3.97
C ILE A 23 -13.42 -0.23 5.21
N ASP A 24 -14.61 -0.83 5.28
CA ASP A 24 -15.47 -0.83 6.46
C ASP A 24 -14.66 -1.30 7.68
N SER A 25 -14.81 -0.59 8.80
CA SER A 25 -13.96 -0.69 9.99
C SER A 25 -14.09 -2.03 10.76
N ALA A 26 -14.67 -3.05 10.11
CA ALA A 26 -15.02 -4.34 10.69
C ALA A 26 -13.87 -5.35 10.76
N SER A 27 -12.74 -5.12 10.06
CA SER A 27 -11.56 -5.98 10.22
C SER A 27 -10.77 -5.56 11.46
N ASN A 28 -11.22 -6.07 12.61
CA ASN A 28 -10.60 -5.97 13.93
C ASN A 28 -9.23 -6.71 14.00
N ILE A 29 -8.35 -6.52 13.01
CA ILE A 29 -6.93 -6.89 13.15
C ILE A 29 -6.26 -5.78 13.97
N ALA A 30 -6.56 -5.81 15.26
CA ALA A 30 -6.04 -4.92 16.27
C ALA A 30 -4.51 -5.07 16.36
N ALA A 31 -3.77 -4.06 15.90
CA ALA A 31 -2.47 -3.58 16.40
C ALA A 31 -1.73 -2.72 15.36
N VAL A 32 -1.90 -3.01 14.06
CA VAL A 32 -1.12 -2.39 12.99
C VAL A 32 -1.95 -1.34 12.27
N ARG A 33 -1.43 -0.10 12.12
CA ARG A 33 -2.05 0.91 11.26
C ARG A 33 -1.84 0.47 9.82
N SER A 34 -2.78 -0.31 9.29
CA SER A 34 -2.78 -0.74 7.90
C SER A 34 -3.85 -0.03 7.09
N GLU A 35 -3.54 0.29 5.85
CA GLU A 35 -4.43 0.93 4.90
C GLU A 35 -4.41 0.16 3.58
N ALA A 36 -5.54 0.20 2.86
CA ALA A 36 -5.65 -0.37 1.52
C ALA A 36 -5.96 0.71 0.51
N PHE A 37 -5.48 0.50 -0.71
CA PHE A 37 -5.61 1.42 -1.83
C PHE A 37 -5.92 0.64 -3.11
N GLU A 38 -6.73 1.25 -3.96
CA GLU A 38 -6.91 0.87 -5.35
C GLU A 38 -5.94 1.67 -6.23
N ILE A 39 -5.36 1.01 -7.23
CA ILE A 39 -4.61 1.66 -8.30
C ILE A 39 -5.57 1.90 -9.45
N ILE A 40 -5.86 3.17 -9.72
CA ILE A 40 -6.83 3.61 -10.71
C ILE A 40 -6.09 4.16 -11.92
N SER A 41 -6.35 3.61 -13.10
CA SER A 41 -5.82 4.12 -14.36
C SER A 41 -6.47 5.45 -14.77
N ASN A 42 -5.87 6.14 -15.74
CA ASN A 42 -6.48 7.35 -16.32
C ASN A 42 -7.85 7.13 -16.97
N SER A 43 -8.22 5.89 -17.33
CA SER A 43 -9.56 5.55 -17.81
C SER A 43 -10.57 5.36 -16.68
N GLY A 44 -10.14 5.43 -15.42
CA GLY A 44 -10.98 5.20 -14.23
C GLY A 44 -11.13 3.73 -13.86
N GLU A 45 -10.35 2.84 -14.47
CA GLU A 45 -10.37 1.40 -14.19
C GLU A 45 -9.42 1.04 -13.05
N THR A 46 -9.84 0.15 -12.16
CA THR A 46 -8.96 -0.43 -11.14
C THR A 46 -8.06 -1.48 -11.78
N VAL A 47 -6.77 -1.19 -11.84
CA VAL A 47 -5.76 -2.06 -12.47
C VAL A 47 -4.91 -2.82 -11.45
N GLY A 48 -5.16 -2.61 -10.16
CA GLY A 48 -4.47 -3.31 -9.08
C GLY A 48 -4.82 -2.74 -7.72
N PHE A 49 -4.20 -3.32 -6.70
CA PHE A 49 -4.46 -2.98 -5.30
C PHE A 49 -3.15 -2.92 -4.51
N VAL A 50 -3.13 -2.11 -3.45
CA VAL A 50 -2.01 -2.04 -2.52
C VAL A 50 -2.54 -2.13 -1.11
N LYS A 51 -1.98 -3.04 -0.31
CA LYS A 51 -2.14 -3.04 1.13
C LYS A 51 -0.83 -2.61 1.76
N ALA A 52 -0.86 -1.58 2.59
CA ALA A 52 0.30 -1.02 3.25
C ALA A 52 0.12 -0.95 4.76
N TRP A 53 1.22 -0.97 5.50
CA TRP A 53 1.19 -0.91 6.95
C TRP A 53 2.33 -0.08 7.52
N GLU A 54 2.07 0.46 8.70
CA GLU A 54 3.03 1.15 9.57
C GLU A 54 2.79 0.67 11.01
N ASP A 55 3.76 -0.03 11.58
CA ASP A 55 3.71 -0.54 12.98
C ASP A 55 4.52 0.38 13.91
N ALA A 56 5.72 0.77 13.46
CA ALA A 56 6.57 1.78 14.07
C ALA A 56 7.13 2.69 12.96
N PRO A 57 7.62 3.91 13.27
CA PRO A 57 8.22 4.80 12.26
C PRO A 57 9.33 4.12 11.43
N SER A 58 10.02 3.16 12.05
CA SER A 58 11.10 2.38 11.48
C SER A 58 10.66 1.06 10.86
N PHE A 59 9.37 0.69 10.89
CA PHE A 59 8.86 -0.55 10.31
C PHE A 59 7.57 -0.31 9.53
N ARG A 60 7.72 -0.24 8.20
CA ARG A 60 6.64 -0.01 7.25
C ARG A 60 6.80 -0.90 6.04
N GLY A 61 5.70 -1.20 5.36
CA GLY A 61 5.76 -2.06 4.18
C GLY A 61 4.50 -2.01 3.34
N TYR A 62 4.56 -2.70 2.21
CA TYR A 62 3.41 -2.88 1.33
C TYR A 62 3.43 -4.25 0.64
N VAL A 63 2.24 -4.67 0.20
CA VAL A 63 2.01 -5.71 -0.80
C VAL A 63 1.21 -5.08 -1.94
N HIS A 64 1.68 -5.27 -3.16
CA HIS A 64 1.07 -4.83 -4.40
C HIS A 64 0.49 -6.04 -5.13
N PHE A 65 -0.78 -5.93 -5.51
CA PHE A 65 -1.54 -6.93 -6.23
C PHE A 65 -1.92 -6.42 -7.61
N ASP A 66 -1.97 -7.32 -8.59
CA ASP A 66 -2.65 -7.05 -9.85
C ASP A 66 -4.18 -7.03 -9.67
N SER A 67 -4.92 -6.76 -10.75
CA SER A 67 -6.38 -6.73 -10.76
C SER A 67 -7.04 -8.07 -10.42
N ASP A 68 -6.34 -9.18 -10.64
CA ASP A 68 -6.82 -10.54 -10.36
C ASP A 68 -6.52 -10.97 -8.91
N GLY A 69 -5.80 -10.14 -8.15
CA GLY A 69 -5.43 -10.39 -6.76
C GLY A 69 -4.15 -11.20 -6.60
N ASN A 70 -3.36 -11.39 -7.65
CA ASN A 70 -2.05 -12.01 -7.53
C ASN A 70 -1.04 -11.00 -7.00
N VAL A 71 -0.13 -11.46 -6.14
CA VAL A 71 0.96 -10.62 -5.63
C VAL A 71 1.97 -10.39 -6.76
N ILE A 72 2.21 -9.12 -7.10
CA ILE A 72 3.21 -8.73 -8.10
C ILE A 72 4.47 -8.12 -7.49
N ASP A 73 4.38 -7.51 -6.31
CA ASP A 73 5.53 -7.03 -5.55
C ASP A 73 5.19 -6.91 -4.06
N TRP A 74 6.20 -6.99 -3.21
CA TRP A 74 6.08 -6.67 -1.79
C TRP A 74 7.41 -6.17 -1.26
N LYS A 75 7.35 -5.16 -0.38
CA LYS A 75 8.55 -4.58 0.22
C LYS A 75 8.34 -4.30 1.69
N VAL A 76 9.39 -4.56 2.48
CA VAL A 76 9.47 -4.22 3.89
C VAL A 76 10.64 -3.25 4.07
N PHE A 77 10.36 -2.14 4.74
CA PHE A 77 11.33 -1.11 5.06
C PHE A 77 11.53 -1.12 6.56
N GLN A 78 12.74 -1.51 6.95
CA GLN A 78 13.19 -1.45 8.33
C GLN A 78 14.38 -0.51 8.43
N ASP A 79 14.31 0.51 9.28
CA ASP A 79 15.53 1.27 9.58
C ASP A 79 16.52 0.33 10.26
N ARG A 80 17.72 0.22 9.68
CA ARG A 80 18.82 -0.43 10.38
C ARG A 80 19.13 0.41 11.61
N LEU A 81 18.76 -0.09 12.79
CA LEU A 81 19.38 0.34 14.04
C LEU A 81 20.89 0.19 13.83
N GLN A 82 21.60 1.32 13.68
CA GLN A 82 23.05 1.32 13.79
C GLN A 82 23.35 0.94 15.24
N SER A 83 23.89 -0.27 15.41
CA SER A 83 24.42 -0.78 16.68
C SER A 83 25.67 -0.03 17.10
#